data_AF-A0A317YMT4-F1
#
_entry.id   AF-A0A317YMT4-F1
#
_cell.length_a   1.000
_cell.length_b   1.000
_cell.length_c   1.000
_cell.angle_alpha   90.00
_cell.angle_beta   90.00
_cell.angle_gamma   90.00
#
_symmetry.space_group_name_H-M   'P 1'
#
loop_
_entity.id
_entity.type
_entity.pdbx_description
1 polymer ?
#
loop_
_entity_poly.entity_id
_entity_poly.type
_entity_poly.pdbx_seq_one_letter_code
_entity_poly.pdbx_strand_id
1 'polypeptide(L)' 'SGTIHTSMYHPETLTAYFTLGENAPQEIIDFKSWLDGQDLNITHFTGNIDTDLTFANK' A
#
# COMPACT_ATOMS: atom_id res chain seq x y z
N SER A 1 -7.05 -8.90 14.22
CA SER A 1 -5.65 -8.92 13.75
C SER A 1 -5.39 -7.55 13.15
N GLY A 2 -4.89 -6.60 13.94
CA GLY A 2 -4.74 -5.21 13.49
C GLY A 2 -3.55 -5.08 12.54
N THR A 3 -3.77 -5.30 11.24
CA THR A 3 -2.74 -5.11 10.23
C THR A 3 -2.62 -3.62 9.91
N ILE A 4 -1.45 -3.06 10.18
CA ILE A 4 -1.14 -1.66 9.84
C ILE A 4 -1.04 -1.49 8.31
N HIS A 5 -0.59 -2.51 7.60
CA HIS A 5 -0.50 -2.50 6.14
C HIS A 5 -0.85 -3.87 5.57
N THR A 6 -1.39 -3.84 4.36
CA THR A 6 -1.67 -5.02 3.55
C THR A 6 -1.17 -4.76 2.14
N SER A 7 -0.35 -5.67 1.62
CA SER A 7 0.12 -5.64 0.23
C SER A 7 -0.30 -6.92 -0.49
N MET A 8 -0.68 -6.80 -1.75
CA MET A 8 -1.01 -7.94 -2.59
C MET A 8 -0.43 -7.74 -3.98
N TYR A 9 0.09 -8.80 -4.59
CA TYR A 9 0.53 -8.80 -5.98
C TYR A 9 -0.26 -9.81 -6.79
N HIS A 10 -0.76 -9.38 -7.95
CA HIS A 10 -1.51 -10.21 -8.86
C HIS A 10 -0.70 -10.43 -10.15
N PRO A 11 -0.07 -11.61 -10.32
CA PRO A 11 0.88 -11.84 -11.41
C PRO A 11 0.22 -11.91 -12.79
N GLU A 12 -1.04 -12.36 -12.89
CA GLU A 12 -1.74 -12.49 -14.19
C GLU A 12 -2.03 -11.12 -14.82
N THR A 13 -2.32 -10.11 -13.99
CA THR A 13 -2.62 -8.74 -14.44
C THR A 13 -1.44 -7.79 -14.25
N LEU A 14 -0.33 -8.27 -13.65
CA LEU A 14 0.82 -7.46 -13.26
C LEU A 14 0.38 -6.21 -12.49
N THR A 15 -0.46 -6.42 -11.47
CA THR A 15 -1.00 -5.35 -10.64
C THR A 15 -0.56 -5.58 -9.20
N ALA A 16 -0.04 -4.54 -8.56
CA ALA A 16 0.23 -4.56 -7.12
C ALA A 16 -0.77 -3.66 -6.40
N TYR A 17 -1.14 -4.06 -5.19
CA TYR A 17 -2.06 -3.37 -4.32
C TYR A 17 -1.37 -3.08 -3.00
N PHE A 18 -1.65 -1.90 -2.44
CA PHE A 18 -1.18 -1.53 -1.12
C PHE A 18 -2.27 -0.78 -0.36
N THR A 19 -2.47 -1.14 0.90
CA THR A 19 -3.46 -0.51 1.78
C THR A 19 -2.81 -0.24 3.15
N LEU A 20 -3.08 0.94 3.71
CA LEU A 20 -2.62 1.33 5.06
C LEU A 20 -3.81 1.45 6.02
N GLY A 21 -3.87 0.56 7.01
CA GLY A 21 -4.97 0.49 7.96
C GLY A 21 -6.18 -0.28 7.44
N GLU A 22 -7.19 -0.44 8.28
CA GLU A 22 -8.31 -1.35 8.03
C GLU A 22 -9.32 -0.80 7.00
N ASN A 23 -9.45 0.54 6.90
CA ASN A 23 -10.47 1.21 6.08
C ASN A 23 -9.89 2.16 5.00
N ALA A 24 -8.60 2.08 4.70
CA ALA A 24 -8.03 2.92 3.65
C ALA A 24 -8.39 2.37 2.25
N PRO A 25 -8.56 3.27 1.25
CA PRO A 25 -8.63 2.85 -0.14
C PRO A 25 -7.37 2.08 -0.53
N GLN A 26 -7.53 1.05 -1.36
CA GLN A 26 -6.43 0.32 -1.94
C GLN A 26 -5.75 1.17 -3.02
N GLU A 27 -4.46 1.43 -2.84
CA GLU A 27 -3.63 2.02 -3.88
C GLU A 27 -3.28 0.94 -4.90
N ILE A 28 -3.57 1.21 -6.17
CA ILE A 28 -3.33 0.29 -7.28
C ILE A 28 -2.10 0.75 -8.03
N ILE A 29 -1.12 -0.14 -8.14
CA ILE A 29 0.12 0.07 -8.85
C ILE A 29 0.07 -0.76 -10.13
N ASP A 30 0.18 -0.09 -11.27
CA ASP A 30 0.46 -0.75 -12.54
C ASP A 30 1.92 -1.22 -12.54
N PHE A 31 2.10 -2.47 -12.10
CA PHE A 31 3.41 -3.07 -11.96
C PHE A 31 4.04 -3.36 -13.32
N LYS A 32 3.22 -3.57 -14.36
CA LYS A 32 3.71 -3.76 -15.72
C LYS A 32 4.42 -2.51 -16.23
N SER A 33 3.78 -1.34 -16.11
CA SER A 33 4.39 -0.08 -16.56
C SER A 33 5.71 0.20 -15.86
N TRP A 34 5.81 -0.13 -14.57
CA TRP A 34 7.08 -0.05 -13.83
C TRP A 34 8.14 -1.04 -14.36
N LEU A 35 7.77 -2.29 -14.63
CA LEU A 35 8.66 -3.28 -15.24
C LEU A 35 9.14 -2.88 -16.65
N ASP A 36 8.29 -2.18 -17.39
CA ASP A 36 8.60 -1.63 -18.73
C ASP A 36 9.50 -0.37 -18.65
N GLY A 37 9.90 0.05 -17.45
CA GLY A 37 10.85 1.15 -17.21
C GLY A 37 10.21 2.51 -16.99
N GLN A 38 8.90 2.59 -16.77
CA GLN A 38 8.24 3.85 -16.39
C GLN A 38 8.43 4.16 -14.91
N ASP A 39 8.58 5.44 -14.60
CA ASP A 39 8.69 5.90 -13.23
C ASP A 39 7.37 5.72 -12.47
N LEU A 40 7.47 5.17 -11.27
CA LEU A 40 6.36 5.10 -10.34
C LEU A 40 6.21 6.46 -9.64
N ASN A 41 5.14 7.19 -9.96
CA ASN A 41 4.86 8.52 -9.38
C ASN A 41 4.30 8.47 -7.94
N ILE A 42 4.18 7.28 -7.35
CA ILE A 42 3.75 7.09 -5.96
C ILE A 42 4.97 7.17 -5.07
N THR A 43 5.10 8.27 -4.32
CA THR A 43 6.22 8.49 -3.40
C THR A 43 5.82 8.30 -1.93
N HIS A 44 4.53 8.39 -1.62
CA HIS A 44 4.00 8.31 -0.27
C HIS A 44 2.63 7.65 -0.28
N PHE A 45 2.33 6.88 0.77
CA PHE A 45 1.03 6.30 1.03
C PHE A 45 0.42 7.01 2.26
N THR A 46 -0.84 7.41 2.18
CA THR A 46 -1.54 8.04 3.30
C THR A 46 -2.61 7.09 3.81
N GLY A 47 -2.65 6.86 5.13
CA GLY A 47 -3.66 6.02 5.76
C GLY A 47 -3.94 6.50 7.18
N ASN A 48 -5.09 6.11 7.71
CA ASN A 48 -5.47 6.40 9.09
C ASN A 48 -5.41 5.10 9.89
N ILE A 49 -4.72 5.15 11.02
CA ILE A 49 -4.67 4.05 11.98
C ILE A 49 -5.50 4.51 13.17
N ASP A 50 -6.71 3.98 13.29
CA ASP A 50 -7.57 4.20 14.44
C ASP A 50 -7.18 3.19 15.53
N THR A 51 -6.28 3.61 16.42
CA THR A 51 -5.79 2.76 17.49
C THR A 51 -5.49 3.54 18.76
N ASP A 52 -5.86 2.95 19.90
CA ASP A 52 -5.48 3.43 21.23
C ASP A 52 -4.03 3.06 21.59
N LEU A 53 -3.35 2.29 20.73
CA LEU A 53 -1.94 1.94 20.90
C LEU A 53 -1.07 3.17 20.65
N THR A 54 -0.33 3.58 21.67
CA THR A 54 0.72 4.58 21.50
C THR A 54 1.82 4.00 20.61
N PHE A 55 2.18 4.74 19.56
CA PHE A 55 3.40 4.44 18.82
C PHE A 55 4.58 4.61 19.78
N ALA A 56 5.44 3.59 19.85
CA ALA A 56 6.70 3.69 20.58
C ALA A 56 7.65 4.64 19.83
N ASN A 57 7.40 5.94 19.95
CA ASN A 57 8.30 6.98 19.47
C ASN A 57 9.16 7.45 20.65
N LYS A 58 10.48 7.54 20.42
CA LYS A 58 11.45 8.09 21.36
C LYS A 58 11.74 9.55 21.02
#